data_AF-A0A1E1IUX8-F1
#
_entry.id   AF-A0A1E1IUX8-F1
#
_cell.length_a   1.000
_cell.length_b   1.000
_cell.length_c   1.000
_cell.angle_alpha   90.00
_cell.angle_beta   90.00
_cell.angle_gamma   90.00
#
_symmetry.space_group_name_H-M   'P 1'
#
loop_
_entity.id
_entity.type
_entity.pdbx_description
1 polymer ?
#
loop_
_entity_poly.entity_id
_entity_poly.type
_entity_poly.pdbx_seq_one_letter_code
_entity_poly.pdbx_strand_id
1 'polypeptide(L)'
;MLRLSANPYEESLSIPELFVRYLKASSWTDQLAIVHANPLLFTDDIVAALRDARVQIDKTAREVKEACRVIDAVSGTLEYTDTQIELQRSESKALLDDDTLLKKFATSLASLLEARETAGLAVLPSAPCLSTAGHVSRSPGTLQQNSPEMWFRQPSLVFSVLAFLPAEEIFMAVENVCRAWQGWLFMPDMSRFFWVGCVQREFPQQLQVLLQTVGDDLYQCDWRSLAMLCVTEVEQTREKWEEADEASGGGCVLPLLPQQRVPACSGDGAA
;
A
#
# COMPACT_ATOMS: atom_id res chain seq x y z
N MET A 1 -48.51 -22.99 -22.48
CA MET A 1 -47.30 -23.40 -23.22
C MET A 1 -46.39 -22.20 -23.35
N LEU A 2 -45.36 -22.08 -22.51
CA LEU A 2 -44.24 -21.18 -22.74
C LEU A 2 -42.98 -22.02 -22.53
N ARG A 3 -42.46 -22.54 -23.65
CA ARG A 3 -41.14 -23.16 -23.70
C ARG A 3 -40.12 -22.03 -23.54
N LEU A 4 -39.59 -21.86 -22.35
CA LEU A 4 -38.33 -21.14 -22.17
C LEU A 4 -37.25 -22.01 -22.78
N SER A 5 -36.82 -21.60 -23.97
CA SER A 5 -35.70 -22.15 -24.70
C SER A 5 -34.45 -22.01 -23.84
N ALA A 6 -34.03 -23.11 -23.21
CA ALA A 6 -32.71 -23.24 -22.63
C ALA A 6 -31.69 -23.09 -23.76
N ASN A 7 -30.93 -21.99 -23.75
CA ASN A 7 -29.82 -21.80 -24.67
C ASN A 7 -28.57 -22.45 -24.05
N PRO A 8 -27.94 -23.47 -24.67
CA PRO A 8 -26.99 -24.36 -23.99
C PRO A 8 -25.52 -23.93 -24.17
N TYR A 9 -25.22 -22.63 -24.12
CA TYR A 9 -23.84 -22.10 -24.16
C TYR A 9 -23.75 -20.82 -23.31
N GLU A 10 -23.86 -20.94 -21.99
CA GLU A 10 -23.23 -19.96 -21.10
C GLU A 10 -21.79 -20.42 -20.92
N GLU A 11 -20.91 -19.95 -21.80
CA GLU A 11 -19.47 -19.92 -21.49
C GLU A 11 -19.35 -19.23 -20.13
N SER A 12 -18.85 -19.96 -19.13
CA SER A 12 -18.54 -19.41 -17.83
C SER A 12 -17.47 -18.34 -18.00
N LEU A 13 -17.90 -17.08 -18.11
CA LEU A 13 -17.03 -15.92 -18.19
C LEU A 13 -16.10 -15.94 -16.96
N SER A 14 -14.80 -15.74 -17.16
CA SER A 14 -13.89 -15.63 -16.03
C SER A 14 -14.14 -14.32 -15.28
N ILE A 15 -13.64 -14.24 -14.05
CA ILE A 15 -13.80 -13.08 -13.17
C ILE A 15 -13.36 -11.78 -13.87
N PRO A 16 -12.17 -11.70 -14.52
CA PRO A 16 -11.79 -10.55 -15.33
C PRO A 16 -12.77 -10.17 -16.43
N GLU A 17 -13.35 -11.13 -17.17
CA GLU A 17 -14.33 -10.82 -18.21
C GLU A 17 -15.63 -10.30 -17.63
N LEU A 18 -16.07 -10.78 -16.46
CA LEU A 18 -17.24 -10.27 -15.75
C LEU A 18 -17.03 -8.81 -15.32
N PHE A 19 -15.85 -8.47 -14.82
CA PHE A 19 -15.52 -7.09 -14.46
C PHE A 19 -15.45 -6.19 -15.69
N VAL A 20 -14.87 -6.65 -16.80
CA VAL A 20 -14.91 -5.89 -18.06
C VAL A 20 -16.34 -5.71 -18.55
N ARG A 21 -17.19 -6.73 -18.47
CA ARG A 21 -18.60 -6.63 -18.86
C ARG A 21 -19.34 -5.59 -18.01
N TYR A 22 -19.07 -5.56 -16.71
CA TYR A 22 -19.57 -4.53 -15.81
C TYR A 22 -19.08 -3.14 -16.20
N LEU A 23 -17.79 -2.98 -16.48
CA LEU A 23 -17.21 -1.71 -16.91
C LEU A 23 -17.79 -1.24 -18.25
N LYS A 24 -18.01 -2.14 -19.22
CA LYS A 24 -18.59 -1.81 -20.54
C LYS A 24 -20.07 -1.49 -20.50
N ALA A 25 -20.79 -1.84 -19.43
CA ALA A 25 -22.22 -1.61 -19.34
C ALA A 25 -22.53 -0.11 -19.36
N SER A 26 -23.19 0.34 -20.43
CA SER A 26 -23.54 1.75 -20.66
C SER A 26 -24.67 2.25 -19.75
N SER A 27 -25.43 1.34 -19.14
CA SER A 27 -26.56 1.69 -18.29
C SER A 27 -26.38 1.15 -16.87
N TRP A 28 -26.84 1.94 -15.89
CA TRP A 28 -26.89 1.52 -14.49
C TRP A 28 -27.72 0.26 -14.29
N THR A 29 -28.78 0.09 -15.09
CA THR A 29 -29.66 -1.10 -15.05
C THR A 29 -28.90 -2.37 -15.45
N ASP A 30 -28.05 -2.30 -16.48
CA ASP A 30 -27.24 -3.45 -16.91
C ASP A 30 -26.15 -3.77 -15.88
N GLN A 31 -25.54 -2.74 -15.27
CA GLN A 31 -24.59 -2.89 -14.18
C GLN A 31 -25.23 -3.61 -12.98
N LEU A 32 -26.42 -3.19 -12.57
CA LEU A 32 -27.18 -3.84 -11.50
C LEU A 32 -27.52 -5.30 -11.84
N ALA A 33 -27.93 -5.59 -13.08
CA ALA A 33 -28.22 -6.96 -13.51
C ALA A 33 -26.98 -7.87 -13.38
N ILE A 34 -25.79 -7.37 -13.71
CA ILE A 34 -24.53 -8.11 -13.58
C ILE A 34 -24.18 -8.34 -12.11
N VAL A 35 -24.33 -7.32 -11.26
CA VAL A 35 -24.10 -7.41 -9.80
C VAL A 35 -25.04 -8.42 -9.15
N HIS A 36 -26.35 -8.34 -9.47
CA HIS A 36 -27.35 -9.27 -8.96
C HIS A 36 -27.13 -10.71 -9.41
N ALA A 37 -26.60 -10.93 -10.61
CA ALA A 37 -26.25 -12.26 -11.10
C ALA A 37 -25.00 -12.84 -10.39
N ASN A 38 -24.14 -12.00 -9.79
CA ASN A 38 -22.86 -12.40 -9.22
C ASN A 38 -22.59 -11.75 -7.83
N PRO A 39 -23.48 -11.92 -6.84
CA PRO A 39 -23.43 -11.15 -5.59
C PRO A 39 -22.19 -11.43 -4.73
N LEU A 40 -21.57 -12.61 -4.86
CA LEU A 40 -20.34 -12.96 -4.14
C LEU A 40 -19.08 -12.31 -4.73
N LEU A 41 -19.11 -11.96 -6.02
CA LEU A 41 -17.98 -11.32 -6.71
C LEU A 41 -18.08 -9.79 -6.69
N PHE A 42 -19.29 -9.24 -6.63
CA PHE A 42 -19.53 -7.80 -6.63
C PHE A 42 -19.98 -7.32 -5.24
N THR A 43 -19.05 -7.33 -4.29
CA THR A 43 -19.24 -6.65 -3.00
C THR A 43 -19.19 -5.13 -3.19
N ASP A 44 -19.70 -4.37 -2.22
CA ASP A 44 -19.72 -2.90 -2.28
C ASP A 44 -18.32 -2.30 -2.53
N ASP A 45 -17.29 -2.87 -1.88
CA ASP A 45 -15.90 -2.45 -2.04
C ASP A 45 -15.37 -2.71 -3.47
N ILE A 46 -15.71 -3.86 -4.07
CA ILE A 46 -15.29 -4.22 -5.43
C ILE A 46 -16.01 -3.33 -6.44
N VAL A 47 -17.31 -3.08 -6.23
CA VAL A 47 -18.10 -2.17 -7.07
C VAL A 47 -17.56 -0.74 -7.02
N ALA A 48 -17.18 -0.26 -5.83
CA ALA A 48 -16.53 1.04 -5.65
C ALA A 48 -15.18 1.08 -6.39
N ALA A 49 -14.33 0.08 -6.19
CA ALA A 49 -13.02 -0.01 -6.85
C ALA A 49 -13.15 -0.07 -8.38
N LEU A 50 -14.14 -0.79 -8.93
CA LEU A 50 -14.40 -0.83 -10.37
C LEU A 50 -14.88 0.53 -10.90
N ARG A 51 -15.69 1.25 -10.13
CA ARG A 51 -16.12 2.62 -10.49
C ARG A 51 -14.91 3.57 -10.52
N ASP A 52 -14.05 3.51 -9.51
CA ASP A 52 -12.84 4.33 -9.44
C ASP A 52 -11.88 3.99 -10.58
N ALA A 53 -11.71 2.69 -10.88
CA ALA A 53 -10.95 2.22 -12.02
C ALA A 53 -11.49 2.81 -13.33
N ARG A 54 -12.81 2.84 -13.52
CA ARG A 54 -13.42 3.47 -14.71
C ARG A 54 -13.10 4.96 -14.80
N VAL A 55 -13.24 5.69 -13.70
CA VAL A 55 -12.90 7.12 -13.64
C VAL A 55 -11.43 7.35 -14.01
N GLN A 56 -10.53 6.50 -13.51
CA GLN A 56 -9.11 6.59 -13.79
C GLN A 56 -8.77 6.24 -15.25
N ILE A 57 -9.45 5.25 -15.84
CA ILE A 57 -9.32 4.92 -17.27
C ILE A 57 -9.76 6.10 -18.12
N ASP A 58 -10.94 6.67 -17.85
CA ASP A 58 -11.48 7.81 -18.61
C ASP A 58 -10.59 9.07 -18.48
N LYS A 59 -10.02 9.29 -17.27
CA LYS A 59 -9.05 10.36 -17.03
C LYS A 59 -7.78 10.16 -17.86
N THR A 60 -7.20 8.96 -17.81
CA THR A 60 -5.98 8.63 -18.55
C THR A 60 -6.19 8.75 -20.06
N ALA A 61 -7.33 8.26 -20.58
CA ALA A 61 -7.67 8.39 -21.99
C ALA A 61 -7.77 9.86 -22.43
N ARG A 62 -8.30 10.75 -21.57
CA ARG A 62 -8.36 12.19 -21.83
C ARG A 62 -6.96 12.83 -21.86
N GLU A 63 -6.09 12.46 -20.92
CA GLU A 63 -4.71 12.96 -20.86
C GLU A 63 -3.90 12.50 -22.09
N VAL A 64 -4.04 11.24 -22.50
CA VAL A 64 -3.41 10.70 -23.71
C VAL A 64 -3.93 11.44 -24.96
N LYS A 65 -5.24 11.69 -25.04
CA LYS A 65 -5.83 12.45 -26.16
C LYS A 65 -5.24 13.86 -26.25
N GLU A 66 -5.04 14.54 -25.12
CA GLU A 66 -4.45 15.87 -25.10
C GLU A 66 -2.96 15.83 -25.46
N ALA A 67 -2.21 14.83 -24.98
CA ALA A 67 -0.82 14.63 -25.36
C ALA A 67 -0.66 14.41 -26.87
N CYS A 68 -1.51 13.56 -27.48
CA CYS A 68 -1.53 13.36 -28.93
C CYS A 68 -1.80 14.69 -29.66
N ARG A 69 -2.76 15.49 -29.19
CA ARG A 69 -3.07 16.81 -29.77
C ARG A 69 -1.89 17.77 -29.70
N VAL A 70 -1.15 17.79 -28.58
CA VAL A 70 0.05 18.62 -28.42
C VAL A 70 1.14 18.17 -29.39
N ILE A 71 1.36 16.87 -29.55
CA ILE A 71 2.33 16.33 -30.49
C ILE A 71 1.96 16.73 -31.93
N ASP A 72 0.70 16.54 -32.34
CA ASP A 72 0.23 16.92 -33.67
C ASP A 72 0.42 18.42 -33.93
N ALA A 73 0.18 19.28 -32.92
CA ALA A 73 0.39 20.71 -33.02
C ALA A 73 1.89 21.07 -33.19
N VAL A 74 2.78 20.44 -32.41
CA VAL A 74 4.22 20.66 -32.49
C VAL A 74 4.78 20.15 -33.83
N SER A 75 4.36 18.97 -34.28
CA SER A 75 4.73 18.41 -35.59
C SER A 75 4.29 19.29 -36.76
N GLY A 76 3.10 19.91 -36.67
CA GLY A 76 2.64 20.88 -37.67
C GLY A 76 3.42 22.21 -37.67
N THR A 77 4.21 22.48 -36.63
CA THR A 77 5.02 23.71 -36.50
C THR A 77 6.50 23.50 -36.87
N LEU A 78 6.94 22.24 -37.03
CA LEU A 78 8.33 21.86 -37.27
C LEU A 78 8.59 21.53 -38.75
N GLU A 79 8.52 22.53 -39.65
CA GLU A 79 8.89 22.41 -41.06
C GLU A 79 10.42 22.55 -41.29
N TYR A 80 11.28 21.84 -40.52
CA TYR A 80 12.74 21.98 -40.66
C TYR A 80 13.51 20.75 -41.10
N THR A 81 12.82 19.64 -41.34
CA THR A 81 13.40 18.44 -41.94
C THR A 81 12.34 17.82 -42.83
N ASP A 82 12.71 17.41 -44.04
CA ASP A 82 11.87 16.83 -45.10
C ASP A 82 11.27 15.43 -44.72
N THR A 83 11.09 15.20 -43.43
CA THR A 83 10.49 14.02 -42.82
C THR A 83 9.37 14.49 -41.88
N GLN A 84 8.13 14.43 -42.36
CA GLN A 84 6.93 14.62 -41.52
C GLN A 84 6.92 13.55 -40.42
N ILE A 85 7.12 13.97 -39.17
CA ILE A 85 6.87 13.13 -37.99
C ILE A 85 5.41 13.34 -37.58
N GLU A 86 4.48 12.79 -38.35
CA GLU A 86 3.12 12.59 -37.87
C GLU A 86 3.11 11.35 -36.97
N LEU A 87 2.48 11.42 -35.78
CA LEU A 87 2.03 10.21 -35.12
C LEU A 87 1.16 9.45 -36.12
N GLN A 88 1.56 8.22 -36.50
CA GLN A 88 0.76 7.47 -37.46
C GLN A 88 -0.67 7.37 -36.89
N ARG A 89 -1.66 7.80 -37.68
CA ARG A 89 -3.09 7.80 -37.30
C ARG A 89 -3.58 6.44 -36.75
N SER A 90 -2.90 5.36 -37.10
CA SER A 90 -3.08 4.02 -36.58
C SER A 90 -2.63 3.84 -35.13
N GLU A 91 -1.57 4.51 -34.69
CA GLU A 91 -1.04 4.45 -33.33
C GLU A 91 -1.91 5.22 -32.34
N SER A 92 -2.39 6.42 -32.70
CA SER A 92 -3.31 7.20 -31.87
C SER A 92 -4.68 6.51 -31.72
N LYS A 93 -5.16 5.84 -32.77
CA LYS A 93 -6.40 5.04 -32.71
C LYS A 93 -6.25 3.81 -31.82
N ALA A 94 -5.09 3.17 -31.79
CA ALA A 94 -4.82 2.01 -30.92
C ALA A 94 -4.66 2.38 -29.44
N LEU A 95 -4.21 3.61 -29.15
CA LEU A 95 -4.07 4.13 -27.78
C LEU A 95 -5.40 4.59 -27.15
N LEU A 96 -6.37 4.95 -27.98
CA LEU A 96 -7.68 5.49 -27.56
C LEU A 96 -8.83 4.48 -27.69
N ASP A 97 -8.54 3.23 -28.01
CA ASP A 97 -9.57 2.20 -28.12
C ASP A 97 -9.90 1.61 -26.74
N ASP A 98 -11.06 1.98 -26.21
CA ASP A 98 -11.59 1.53 -24.91
C ASP A 98 -11.64 0.00 -24.82
N ASP A 99 -11.94 -0.69 -25.92
CA ASP A 99 -11.98 -2.14 -25.97
C ASP A 99 -10.59 -2.76 -25.77
N THR A 100 -9.56 -2.16 -26.38
CA THR A 100 -8.17 -2.58 -26.20
C THR A 100 -7.67 -2.29 -24.79
N LEU A 101 -8.04 -1.15 -24.19
CA LEU A 101 -7.69 -0.80 -22.81
C LEU A 101 -8.32 -1.77 -21.81
N LEU A 102 -9.62 -2.04 -21.95
CA LEU A 102 -10.33 -2.98 -21.07
C LEU A 102 -9.85 -4.42 -21.26
N LYS A 103 -9.46 -4.81 -22.48
CA LYS A 103 -8.84 -6.12 -22.73
C LYS A 103 -7.49 -6.24 -22.02
N LYS A 104 -6.64 -5.21 -22.08
CA LYS A 104 -5.36 -5.18 -21.34
C LYS A 104 -5.58 -5.22 -19.83
N PHE A 105 -6.60 -4.54 -19.34
CA PHE A 105 -7.03 -4.64 -17.94
C PHE A 105 -7.42 -6.08 -17.59
N ALA A 106 -8.25 -6.74 -18.41
CA ALA A 106 -8.65 -8.12 -18.18
C ALA A 106 -7.44 -9.08 -18.15
N THR A 107 -6.55 -8.95 -19.13
CA THR A 107 -5.34 -9.78 -19.22
C THR A 107 -4.41 -9.56 -18.04
N SER A 108 -4.24 -8.31 -17.59
CA SER A 108 -3.41 -7.99 -16.42
C SER A 108 -4.04 -8.50 -15.12
N LEU A 109 -5.36 -8.41 -15.01
CA LEU A 109 -6.06 -8.95 -13.84
C LEU A 109 -6.03 -10.47 -13.83
N ALA A 110 -6.22 -11.12 -14.98
CA ALA A 110 -6.10 -12.56 -15.13
C ALA A 110 -4.70 -13.02 -14.69
N SER A 111 -3.64 -12.36 -15.16
CA SER A 111 -2.27 -12.71 -14.77
C SER A 111 -1.99 -12.47 -13.28
N LEU A 112 -2.57 -11.43 -12.67
CA LEU A 112 -2.47 -11.20 -11.22
C LEU A 112 -3.23 -12.25 -10.40
N LEU A 113 -4.40 -12.69 -10.87
CA LEU A 113 -5.17 -13.75 -10.23
C LEU A 113 -4.47 -15.10 -10.37
N GLU A 114 -3.94 -15.42 -11.55
CA GLU A 114 -3.11 -16.60 -11.79
C GLU A 114 -1.81 -16.56 -10.97
N ALA A 115 -1.15 -15.39 -10.90
CA ALA A 115 0.03 -15.19 -10.06
C ALA A 115 -0.29 -15.37 -8.57
N ARG A 116 -1.47 -14.95 -8.11
CA ARG A 116 -1.93 -15.19 -6.74
C ARG A 116 -2.25 -16.67 -6.50
N GLU A 117 -2.85 -17.35 -7.45
CA GLU A 117 -3.18 -18.78 -7.35
C GLU A 117 -1.91 -19.64 -7.35
N THR A 118 -0.96 -19.32 -8.24
CA THR A 118 0.36 -19.97 -8.29
C THR A 118 1.24 -19.59 -7.11
N ALA A 119 1.20 -18.35 -6.63
CA ALA A 119 1.88 -17.93 -5.40
C ALA A 119 1.20 -18.45 -4.12
N GLY A 120 -0.05 -18.92 -4.22
CA GLY A 120 -0.71 -19.72 -3.19
C GLY A 120 -0.06 -21.09 -2.98
N LEU A 121 0.78 -21.55 -3.92
CA LEU A 121 1.65 -22.73 -3.81
C LEU A 121 3.15 -22.38 -3.73
N ALA A 122 3.53 -21.15 -4.06
CA ALA A 122 4.88 -20.64 -3.95
C ALA A 122 4.88 -19.24 -3.32
N VAL A 123 5.25 -19.17 -2.03
CA VAL A 123 5.64 -17.96 -1.28
C VAL A 123 5.94 -16.77 -2.20
N LEU A 124 5.11 -15.73 -2.12
CA LEU A 124 5.26 -14.46 -2.85
C LEU A 124 6.72 -13.97 -2.82
N PRO A 125 7.28 -13.53 -3.96
CA PRO A 125 8.57 -12.87 -3.98
C PRO A 125 8.43 -11.45 -3.45
N SER A 126 9.07 -11.19 -2.31
CA SER A 126 9.46 -9.83 -1.93
C SER A 126 10.32 -9.21 -3.04
N ALA A 127 10.17 -7.90 -3.21
CA ALA A 127 11.10 -7.05 -3.93
C ALA A 127 12.57 -7.31 -3.49
N PRO A 128 13.57 -7.00 -4.34
CA PRO A 128 14.91 -7.56 -4.24
C PRO A 128 15.70 -6.88 -3.11
N CYS A 129 15.68 -7.48 -1.94
CA CYS A 129 16.73 -7.26 -0.95
C CYS A 129 17.78 -8.35 -1.17
N LEU A 130 18.96 -7.92 -1.61
CA LEU A 130 20.18 -8.72 -1.68
C LEU A 130 20.35 -9.50 -0.37
N SER A 131 20.26 -10.83 -0.42
CA SER A 131 20.84 -11.67 0.63
C SER A 131 21.20 -13.05 0.11
N THR A 132 22.48 -13.31 0.29
CA THR A 132 23.28 -14.48 0.01
C THR A 132 22.70 -15.75 0.62
N ALA A 133 22.96 -16.86 -0.09
CA ALA A 133 22.60 -18.23 0.23
C ALA A 133 22.77 -18.63 1.71
N GLY A 134 21.75 -19.32 2.22
CA GLY A 134 21.79 -20.12 3.45
C GLY A 134 20.75 -21.23 3.35
N HIS A 135 21.21 -22.43 3.03
CA HIS A 135 20.43 -23.64 2.81
C HIS A 135 20.07 -24.33 4.15
N VAL A 136 18.99 -25.14 4.14
CA VAL A 136 18.58 -26.17 5.15
C VAL A 136 17.77 -25.61 6.35
N SER A 137 16.60 -26.11 6.77
CA SER A 137 15.96 -27.43 6.70
C SER A 137 14.42 -27.30 6.71
N ARG A 138 13.71 -28.04 5.84
CA ARG A 138 12.24 -28.15 5.87
C ARG A 138 11.81 -29.25 6.85
N SER A 139 10.97 -28.91 7.82
CA SER A 139 10.14 -29.87 8.56
C SER A 139 8.71 -29.85 7.98
N PRO A 140 8.06 -31.00 7.74
CA PRO A 140 6.72 -31.04 7.17
C PRO A 140 5.67 -30.89 8.28
N GLY A 141 5.08 -29.70 8.39
CA GLY A 141 3.97 -29.43 9.29
C GLY A 141 2.85 -28.72 8.55
N THR A 142 1.81 -29.48 8.17
CA THR A 142 0.44 -29.04 7.85
C THR A 142 0.30 -27.75 7.02
N LEU A 143 0.04 -27.94 5.72
CA LEU A 143 -0.62 -26.97 4.85
C LEU A 143 -2.00 -26.61 5.42
N GLN A 144 -2.05 -25.62 6.31
CA GLN A 144 -3.29 -24.90 6.58
C GLN A 144 -3.41 -23.86 5.47
N GLN A 145 -4.30 -24.13 4.52
CA GLN A 145 -4.64 -23.19 3.45
C GLN A 145 -5.04 -21.86 4.10
N ASN A 146 -4.21 -20.83 3.88
CA ASN A 146 -4.47 -19.49 4.37
C ASN A 146 -5.57 -18.85 3.50
N SER A 147 -6.83 -19.03 3.90
CA SER A 147 -7.89 -18.16 3.39
C SER A 147 -7.60 -16.71 3.83
N PRO A 148 -7.96 -15.69 3.02
CA PRO A 148 -7.83 -14.28 3.40
C PRO A 148 -8.61 -13.90 4.67
N GLU A 149 -9.46 -14.79 5.19
CA GLU A 149 -10.28 -14.59 6.39
C GLU A 149 -9.52 -14.60 7.71
N MET A 150 -8.24 -15.00 7.76
CA MET A 150 -7.48 -15.11 9.02
C MET A 150 -6.13 -14.40 9.01
N TRP A 151 -6.08 -13.16 8.51
CA TRP A 151 -4.85 -12.34 8.53
C TRP A 151 -4.22 -12.23 9.93
N PHE A 152 -5.04 -12.23 10.98
CA PHE A 152 -4.62 -12.17 12.40
C PHE A 152 -3.86 -13.40 12.89
N ARG A 153 -3.77 -14.47 12.08
CA ARG A 153 -2.93 -15.66 12.35
C ARG A 153 -1.55 -15.58 11.71
N GLN A 154 -1.27 -14.56 10.90
CA GLN A 154 -0.01 -14.41 10.19
C GLN A 154 0.86 -13.34 10.88
N PRO A 155 2.02 -13.68 11.47
CA PRO A 155 2.84 -12.72 12.21
C PRO A 155 3.25 -11.51 11.38
N SER A 156 3.60 -11.71 10.11
CA SER A 156 4.03 -10.64 9.19
C SER A 156 2.92 -9.62 8.88
N LEU A 157 1.68 -10.08 8.70
CA LEU A 157 0.54 -9.19 8.50
C LEU A 157 0.17 -8.48 9.79
N VAL A 158 0.19 -9.20 10.92
CA VAL A 158 -0.07 -8.60 12.23
C VAL A 158 0.96 -7.52 12.54
N PHE A 159 2.26 -7.77 12.37
CA PHE A 159 3.28 -6.74 12.57
C PHE A 159 3.11 -5.53 11.63
N SER A 160 2.72 -5.75 10.37
CA SER A 160 2.43 -4.65 9.45
C SER A 160 1.26 -3.77 9.94
N VAL A 161 0.22 -4.37 10.52
CA VAL A 161 -0.92 -3.64 11.09
C VAL A 161 -0.53 -2.94 12.39
N LEU A 162 0.16 -3.64 13.29
CA LEU A 162 0.60 -3.10 14.57
C LEU A 162 1.61 -1.97 14.40
N ALA A 163 2.37 -1.95 13.31
CA ALA A 163 3.34 -0.89 13.03
C ALA A 163 2.71 0.49 12.82
N PHE A 164 1.38 0.59 12.75
CA PHE A 164 0.66 1.87 12.76
C PHE A 164 0.32 2.37 14.17
N LEU A 165 0.31 1.49 15.19
CA LEU A 165 -0.01 1.84 16.57
C LEU A 165 1.23 2.38 17.32
N PRO A 166 1.06 3.30 18.29
CA PRO A 166 2.14 3.71 19.18
C PRO A 166 2.74 2.53 19.96
N ALA A 167 4.04 2.58 20.23
CA ALA A 167 4.72 1.54 21.01
C ALA A 167 4.10 1.34 22.41
N GLU A 168 3.67 2.43 23.06
CA GLU A 168 2.97 2.42 24.35
C GLU A 168 1.69 1.57 24.30
N GLU A 169 0.84 1.78 23.28
CA GLU A 169 -0.40 1.01 23.11
C GLU A 169 -0.11 -0.48 22.85
N ILE A 170 0.99 -0.78 22.18
CA ILE A 170 1.40 -2.15 21.91
C ILE A 170 1.76 -2.87 23.23
N PHE A 171 2.55 -2.22 24.08
CA PHE A 171 2.93 -2.77 25.40
C PHE A 171 1.72 -2.91 26.33
N MET A 172 0.83 -1.91 26.37
CA MET A 172 -0.27 -1.86 27.35
C MET A 172 -1.46 -2.74 26.96
N ALA A 173 -1.83 -2.75 25.67
CA ALA A 173 -3.07 -3.39 25.21
C ALA A 173 -2.82 -4.58 24.29
N VAL A 174 -1.99 -4.41 23.26
CA VAL A 174 -1.89 -5.39 22.16
C VAL A 174 -1.29 -6.72 22.61
N GLU A 175 -0.28 -6.69 23.48
CA GLU A 175 0.33 -7.91 24.03
C GLU A 175 -0.66 -8.77 24.81
N ASN A 176 -1.71 -8.16 25.34
CA ASN A 176 -2.72 -8.82 26.14
C ASN A 176 -3.92 -9.30 25.32
N VAL A 177 -3.95 -9.02 24.01
CA VAL A 177 -5.04 -9.42 23.11
C VAL A 177 -5.11 -10.94 22.97
N CYS A 178 -3.98 -11.60 22.70
CA CYS A 178 -3.92 -13.06 22.67
C CYS A 178 -2.50 -13.59 22.83
N ARG A 179 -2.39 -14.85 23.29
CA ARG A 179 -1.09 -15.53 23.52
C ARG A 179 -0.24 -15.65 22.26
N ALA A 180 -0.84 -15.76 21.08
CA ALA A 180 -0.11 -15.89 19.83
C ALA A 180 0.65 -14.59 19.52
N TRP A 181 -0.03 -13.45 19.60
CA TRP A 181 0.55 -12.13 19.36
C TRP A 181 1.61 -11.80 20.41
N GLN A 182 1.31 -12.07 21.68
CA GLN A 182 2.28 -11.98 22.75
C GLN A 182 3.54 -12.80 22.43
N GLY A 183 3.37 -14.07 22.06
CA GLY A 183 4.48 -14.94 21.69
C GLY A 183 5.35 -14.34 20.57
N TRP A 184 4.73 -13.87 19.49
CA TRP A 184 5.46 -13.28 18.37
C TRP A 184 6.18 -11.99 18.75
N LEU A 185 5.53 -11.09 19.50
CA LEU A 185 6.10 -9.82 19.94
C LEU A 185 7.30 -10.03 20.88
N PHE A 186 7.29 -11.08 21.69
CA PHE A 186 8.36 -11.42 22.64
C PHE A 186 9.53 -12.19 22.02
N MET A 187 9.34 -12.91 20.91
CA MET A 187 10.43 -13.68 20.29
C MET A 187 11.35 -12.78 19.46
N PRO A 188 12.65 -12.62 19.83
CA PRO A 188 13.54 -11.68 19.14
C PRO A 188 13.67 -11.97 17.64
N ASP A 189 13.79 -13.24 17.25
CA ASP A 189 13.94 -13.63 15.84
C ASP A 189 12.74 -13.25 14.97
N MET A 190 11.55 -13.12 15.57
CA MET A 190 10.34 -12.73 14.85
C MET A 190 10.09 -11.22 14.89
N SER A 191 10.25 -10.59 16.05
CA SER A 191 9.81 -9.21 16.29
C SER A 191 10.91 -8.17 16.18
N ARG A 192 12.18 -8.58 16.03
CA ARG A 192 13.31 -7.65 15.97
C ARG A 192 13.11 -6.49 15.00
N PHE A 193 12.79 -6.78 13.73
CA PHE A 193 12.61 -5.72 12.74
C PHE A 193 11.38 -4.86 13.00
N PHE A 194 10.35 -5.44 13.60
CA PHE A 194 9.17 -4.69 14.02
C PHE A 194 9.54 -3.66 15.10
N TRP A 195 10.25 -4.07 16.16
CA TRP A 195 10.68 -3.17 17.22
C TRP A 195 11.71 -2.13 16.76
N VAL A 196 12.64 -2.50 15.87
CA VAL A 196 13.53 -1.54 15.20
C VAL A 196 12.71 -0.46 14.49
N GLY A 197 11.69 -0.86 13.74
CA GLY A 197 10.80 0.07 13.02
C GLY A 197 10.04 0.99 13.96
N CYS A 198 9.50 0.47 15.06
CA CYS A 198 8.84 1.27 16.09
C CYS A 198 9.79 2.34 16.66
N VAL A 199 11.01 1.95 17.05
CA VAL A 199 12.00 2.87 17.62
C VAL A 199 12.44 3.94 16.62
N GLN A 200 12.70 3.56 15.36
CA GLN A 200 13.07 4.51 14.32
C GLN A 200 11.98 5.54 14.03
N ARG A 201 10.72 5.11 14.08
CA ARG A 201 9.55 5.95 13.77
C ARG A 201 9.22 6.90 14.92
N GLU A 202 9.24 6.41 16.16
CA GLU A 202 8.70 7.14 17.32
C GLU A 202 9.78 7.81 18.18
N PHE A 203 11.00 7.25 18.21
CA PHE A 203 12.07 7.69 19.12
C PHE A 203 13.39 7.98 18.38
N PRO A 204 13.39 8.79 17.30
CA PRO A 204 14.59 9.01 16.49
C PRO A 204 15.70 9.74 17.26
N GLN A 205 15.37 10.60 18.23
CA GLN A 205 16.35 11.30 19.05
C GLN A 205 17.06 10.35 20.03
N GLN A 206 16.30 9.49 20.72
CA GLN A 206 16.86 8.47 21.61
C GLN A 206 17.72 7.49 20.81
N LEU A 207 17.26 7.06 19.64
CA LEU A 207 18.04 6.21 18.74
C LEU A 207 19.36 6.87 18.32
N GLN A 208 19.35 8.17 18.02
CA GLN A 208 20.57 8.90 17.66
C GLN A 208 21.59 8.90 18.82
N VAL A 209 21.14 9.12 20.05
CA VAL A 209 22.00 9.07 21.24
C VAL A 209 22.58 7.66 21.43
N LEU A 210 21.76 6.62 21.26
CA LEU A 210 22.21 5.23 21.38
C LEU A 210 23.21 4.85 20.30
N LEU A 211 23.03 5.30 19.06
CA LEU A 211 24.00 5.09 17.98
C LEU A 211 25.35 5.76 18.26
N GLN A 212 25.35 6.94 18.89
CA GLN A 212 26.57 7.66 19.25
C GLN A 212 27.32 7.04 20.44
N THR A 213 26.60 6.35 21.33
CA THR A 213 27.14 5.82 22.59
C THR A 213 27.50 4.34 22.53
N VAL A 214 26.66 3.53 21.86
CA VAL A 214 26.79 2.06 21.78
C VAL A 214 27.37 1.62 20.44
N GLY A 215 27.11 2.35 19.35
CA GLY A 215 27.63 2.03 18.02
C GLY A 215 27.13 0.67 17.48
N ASP A 216 28.05 -0.15 16.94
CA ASP A 216 27.72 -1.39 16.24
C ASP A 216 27.11 -2.49 17.14
N ASP A 217 27.38 -2.43 18.45
CA ASP A 217 26.81 -3.38 19.42
C ASP A 217 25.29 -3.21 19.59
N LEU A 218 24.74 -2.06 19.17
CA LEU A 218 23.31 -1.79 19.19
C LEU A 218 22.53 -2.80 18.31
N TYR A 219 23.16 -3.29 17.24
CA TYR A 219 22.56 -4.31 16.39
C TYR A 219 22.54 -5.70 17.05
N GLN A 220 23.12 -5.91 18.22
CA GLN A 220 23.00 -7.17 18.96
C GLN A 220 22.02 -7.08 20.12
N CYS A 221 21.56 -5.87 20.46
CA CYS A 221 20.64 -5.64 21.56
C CYS A 221 19.23 -6.21 21.29
N ASP A 222 18.51 -6.45 22.39
CA ASP A 222 17.07 -6.72 22.36
C ASP A 222 16.29 -5.44 22.10
N TRP A 223 15.80 -5.30 20.87
CA TRP A 223 15.06 -4.11 20.41
C TRP A 223 13.73 -3.93 21.12
N ARG A 224 13.13 -5.00 21.65
CA ARG A 224 11.91 -4.90 22.44
C ARG A 224 12.15 -4.18 23.75
N SER A 225 13.17 -4.59 24.49
CA SER A 225 13.58 -3.93 25.74
C SER A 225 13.99 -2.49 25.50
N LEU A 226 14.69 -2.21 24.39
CA LEU A 226 15.05 -0.85 24.01
C LEU A 226 13.82 0.02 23.72
N ALA A 227 12.85 -0.49 22.96
CA ALA A 227 11.59 0.20 22.72
C ALA A 227 10.83 0.50 24.02
N MET A 228 10.83 -0.44 24.97
CA MET A 228 10.23 -0.25 26.29
C MET A 228 10.92 0.87 27.08
N LEU A 229 12.26 0.91 27.09
CA LEU A 229 13.01 1.98 27.73
C LEU A 229 12.66 3.35 27.14
N CYS A 230 12.61 3.46 25.81
CA CYS A 230 12.22 4.70 25.15
C CYS A 230 10.82 5.19 25.55
N VAL A 231 9.84 4.28 25.64
CA VAL A 231 8.48 4.61 26.11
C VAL A 231 8.52 5.16 27.53
N THR A 232 9.19 4.45 28.46
CA THR A 232 9.25 4.88 29.87
C THR A 232 9.98 6.20 30.08
N GLU A 233 10.99 6.51 29.27
CA GLU A 233 11.70 7.80 29.33
C GLU A 233 10.83 8.97 28.85
N VAL A 234 9.99 8.74 27.84
CA VAL A 234 9.03 9.74 27.34
C VAL A 234 7.92 10.00 28.36
N GLU A 235 7.41 8.97 29.02
CA GLU A 235 6.43 9.14 30.11
C GLU A 235 7.01 9.95 31.28
N GLN A 236 8.21 9.60 31.75
CA GLN A 236 8.87 10.31 32.85
C GLN A 236 9.19 11.77 32.51
N THR A 237 9.49 12.07 31.25
CA THR A 237 9.68 13.46 30.83
C THR A 237 8.34 14.18 30.82
N ARG A 238 7.27 13.60 30.28
CA ARG A 238 5.92 14.17 30.30
C ARG A 238 5.45 14.49 31.72
N GLU A 239 5.58 13.55 32.66
CA GLU A 239 5.19 13.73 34.06
C GLU A 239 5.94 14.90 34.72
N LYS A 240 7.26 15.02 34.49
CA LYS A 240 8.05 16.15 35.01
C LYS A 240 7.62 17.50 34.45
N TRP A 241 7.17 17.55 33.20
CA TRP A 241 6.65 18.78 32.60
C TRP A 241 5.27 19.14 33.17
N GLU A 242 4.40 18.16 33.40
CA GLU A 242 3.08 18.37 34.00
C GLU A 242 3.20 18.84 35.46
N GLU A 243 4.11 18.25 36.25
CA GLU A 243 4.40 18.71 37.61
C GLU A 243 4.99 20.12 37.65
N ALA A 244 5.81 20.51 36.65
CA ALA A 244 6.37 21.85 36.55
C ALA A 244 5.32 22.90 36.15
N ASP A 245 4.35 22.53 35.31
CA ASP A 245 3.26 23.41 34.88
C ASP A 245 2.22 23.62 36.00
N GLU A 246 1.91 22.57 36.75
CA GLU A 246 1.10 22.63 37.97
C GLU A 246 1.76 23.48 39.07
N ALA A 247 3.08 23.37 39.24
CA ALA A 247 3.86 24.17 40.20
C ALA A 247 4.00 25.65 39.79
N SER A 248 3.86 25.98 38.51
CA SER A 248 3.99 27.35 38.00
C SER A 248 2.68 28.16 38.05
N GLY A 249 1.56 27.57 38.48
CA GLY A 249 0.31 28.29 38.69
C GLY A 249 -0.27 28.88 37.40
N GLY A 250 -0.85 28.02 36.55
CA GLY A 250 -1.88 28.36 35.56
C GLY A 250 -1.65 29.61 34.70
N GLY A 251 -1.01 29.42 33.54
CA GLY A 251 -0.99 30.44 32.48
C GLY A 251 -0.55 29.86 31.12
N CYS A 252 -1.52 29.62 30.23
CA CYS A 252 -1.36 29.27 28.82
C CYS A 252 -0.09 29.87 28.16
N VAL A 253 0.72 29.02 27.50
CA VAL A 253 1.01 29.10 26.05
C VAL A 253 1.52 27.71 25.59
N LEU A 254 0.78 27.02 24.73
CA LEU A 254 1.31 25.91 23.92
C LEU A 254 2.48 26.43 23.05
N PRO A 255 3.71 25.91 23.15
CA PRO A 255 4.71 26.12 22.12
C PRO A 255 4.41 25.13 20.99
N LEU A 256 4.00 25.67 19.84
CA LEU A 256 4.11 24.98 18.57
C LEU A 256 5.50 24.34 18.44
N LEU A 257 5.53 23.12 17.92
CA LEU A 257 6.68 22.47 17.28
C LEU A 257 7.63 23.49 16.65
N PRO A 258 8.96 23.36 16.78
CA PRO A 258 9.89 24.26 16.14
C PRO A 258 9.78 24.10 14.62
N GLN A 259 9.01 25.00 13.98
CA GLN A 259 9.15 25.22 12.55
C GLN A 259 10.58 25.67 12.28
N GLN A 260 11.23 24.94 11.37
CA GLN A 260 12.51 25.31 10.79
C GLN A 260 12.52 26.80 10.42
N ARG A 261 13.37 27.58 11.09
CA ARG A 261 13.82 28.87 10.56
C ARG A 261 14.58 28.59 9.27
N VAL A 262 13.94 28.90 8.15
CA VAL A 262 14.64 29.18 6.89
C VAL A 262 15.50 30.43 7.12
N PRO A 263 16.83 30.39 6.91
CA PRO A 263 17.62 31.61 6.95
C PRO A 263 17.29 32.46 5.73
N ALA A 264 16.80 33.67 5.98
CA ALA A 264 16.66 34.71 4.97
C ALA A 264 18.05 35.17 4.52
N CYS A 265 18.42 34.82 3.29
CA CYS A 265 19.50 35.50 2.58
C CYS A 265 18.94 36.83 2.06
N SER A 266 19.05 37.89 2.87
CA SER A 266 19.00 39.26 2.37
C SER A 266 20.43 39.70 2.02
N GLY A 267 20.62 40.02 0.74
CA GLY A 267 21.84 40.59 0.20
C GLY A 267 21.54 41.28 -1.13
N ASP A 268 20.66 42.28 -1.09
CA ASP A 268 20.60 43.31 -2.13
C ASP A 268 21.76 44.29 -1.91
N GLY A 269 22.46 44.64 -2.99
CA GLY A 269 23.52 45.64 -2.96
C GLY A 269 24.24 45.78 -4.29
N ALA A 270 23.57 46.44 -5.24
CA ALA A 270 24.15 46.91 -6.49
C ALA A 270 25.31 47.90 -6.28
N ALA A 271 26.37 47.74 -7.07
CA ALA A 271 27.16 48.78 -7.73
C ALA A 271 28.02 48.14 -8.82
#